data_AF-A0A3M2S136-F1
#
_entry.id   AF-A0A3M2S136-F1
#
_cell.length_a   1.000
_cell.length_b   1.000
_cell.length_c   1.000
_cell.angle_alpha   90.00
_cell.angle_beta   90.00
_cell.angle_gamma   90.00
#
_symmetry.space_group_name_H-M   'P 1'
#
loop_
_entity.id
_entity.type
_entity.pdbx_description
1 polymer ?
#
loop_
_entity_poly.entity_id
_entity_poly.type
_entity_poly.pdbx_seq_one_letter_code
_entity_poly.pdbx_strand_id
1 'polypeptide(L)'
;MVRQRSTSPTSSSSPASDVYTSQLSSPLTFPSFLKTQATIMSTHYSERDIFPLSGGCACGLIRYRLNLPPIIVHACYCTGCQRQTSSVLALNAVIEPSAIEMLPSASPTVAGSPVSPEPVKAGVAPAFARITAAEDPMREPRPAADTVAVCLPSESGLGQTVVTCPTCHTGLWTHYADAGRNLYYVRVGTLDQPWQIEPDVHIYTRSRQAWMAANDGKPSFEEYYPDRRLLLREDALKRFEAMSPKAKEMWAELKPALGRN
;
A
#
# COMPACT_ATOMS: atom_id res chain seq x y z
N MET A 1 -3.00 -9.26 -80.16
CA MET A 1 -2.90 -10.73 -80.21
C MET A 1 -3.17 -11.24 -78.80
N VAL A 2 -4.32 -11.90 -78.61
CA VAL A 2 -4.84 -12.39 -77.33
C VAL A 2 -4.16 -13.72 -76.98
N ARG A 3 -3.76 -13.90 -75.71
CA ARG A 3 -3.88 -15.20 -75.01
C ARG A 3 -3.82 -15.01 -73.49
N GLN A 4 -4.96 -15.27 -72.85
CA GLN A 4 -5.13 -15.46 -71.41
C GLN A 4 -4.89 -16.93 -71.02
N ARG A 5 -4.44 -17.14 -69.77
CA ARG A 5 -4.79 -18.21 -68.79
C ARG A 5 -3.99 -17.87 -67.50
N SER A 6 -4.59 -17.28 -66.46
CA SER A 6 -5.33 -17.89 -65.34
C SER A 6 -4.54 -18.93 -64.53
N THR A 7 -4.11 -18.59 -63.30
CA THR A 7 -4.67 -19.09 -62.02
C THR A 7 -3.89 -18.55 -60.81
N SER A 8 -4.59 -17.81 -59.97
CA SER A 8 -4.62 -17.80 -58.48
C SER A 8 -3.36 -17.52 -57.63
N PRO A 9 -3.41 -16.52 -56.72
CA PRO A 9 -2.43 -16.33 -55.64
C PRO A 9 -2.83 -17.10 -54.38
N THR A 10 -1.89 -17.80 -53.76
CA THR A 10 -2.08 -18.45 -52.45
C THR A 10 -1.91 -17.42 -51.33
N SER A 11 -3.02 -17.04 -50.70
CA SER A 11 -3.06 -16.31 -49.44
C SER A 11 -2.81 -17.26 -48.27
N SER A 12 -1.69 -17.11 -47.57
CA SER A 12 -1.45 -17.77 -46.28
C SER A 12 -2.05 -16.92 -45.16
N SER A 13 -3.21 -17.34 -44.65
CA SER A 13 -3.86 -16.78 -43.47
C SER A 13 -3.23 -17.34 -42.18
N SER A 14 -2.73 -16.46 -41.31
CA SER A 14 -2.28 -16.77 -39.95
C SER A 14 -3.45 -17.20 -39.04
N PRO A 15 -3.31 -18.23 -38.17
CA PRO A 15 -4.33 -18.57 -37.18
C PRO A 15 -3.92 -18.01 -35.81
N ALA A 16 -4.50 -16.88 -35.38
CA ALA A 16 -4.20 -16.30 -34.07
C ALA A 16 -5.40 -15.59 -33.41
N SER A 17 -6.63 -15.93 -33.77
CA SER A 17 -7.83 -15.24 -33.24
C SER A 17 -8.84 -16.12 -32.50
N ASP A 18 -8.73 -17.44 -32.54
CA ASP A 18 -9.90 -18.30 -32.22
C ASP A 18 -9.86 -19.01 -30.86
N VAL A 19 -9.02 -18.55 -29.91
CA VAL A 19 -8.88 -19.21 -28.59
C VAL A 19 -9.65 -18.49 -27.46
N TYR A 20 -10.22 -17.30 -27.68
CA TYR A 20 -10.71 -16.44 -26.59
C TYR A 20 -12.23 -16.34 -26.39
N THR A 21 -13.06 -17.05 -27.16
CA THR A 21 -14.51 -16.76 -27.24
C THR A 21 -15.47 -17.90 -26.89
N SER A 22 -15.05 -18.98 -26.21
CA SER A 22 -15.95 -20.13 -25.95
C SER A 22 -16.27 -20.49 -24.49
N GLN A 23 -15.89 -19.68 -23.48
CA GLN A 23 -16.14 -20.04 -22.07
C GLN A 23 -16.92 -18.99 -21.26
N LEU A 24 -18.06 -18.52 -21.76
CA LEU A 24 -19.02 -17.73 -20.98
C LEU A 24 -20.44 -18.27 -21.18
N SER A 25 -20.75 -19.42 -20.57
CA SER A 25 -22.14 -19.89 -20.44
C SER A 25 -22.33 -20.86 -19.27
N SER A 26 -21.87 -20.48 -18.07
CA SER A 26 -22.33 -21.11 -16.82
C SER A 26 -22.86 -20.04 -15.88
N PRO A 27 -24.12 -20.13 -15.41
CA PRO A 27 -24.61 -19.23 -14.38
C PRO A 27 -23.81 -19.47 -13.10
N LEU A 28 -23.03 -18.47 -12.68
CA LEU A 28 -22.31 -18.50 -11.42
C LEU A 28 -23.34 -18.46 -10.28
N THR A 29 -23.70 -19.63 -9.77
CA THR A 29 -24.36 -19.77 -8.49
C THR A 29 -23.35 -19.31 -7.43
N PHE A 30 -23.48 -18.07 -6.94
CA PHE A 30 -22.66 -17.55 -5.83
C PHE A 30 -22.94 -18.37 -4.56
N PRO A 31 -22.05 -19.29 -4.13
CA PRO A 31 -22.35 -20.14 -3.00
C PRO A 31 -21.82 -19.49 -1.73
N SER A 32 -22.69 -19.32 -0.73
CA SER A 32 -22.41 -19.28 0.73
C SER A 32 -21.35 -18.34 1.32
N PHE A 33 -20.46 -17.72 0.54
CA PHE A 33 -19.29 -16.95 0.98
C PHE A 33 -19.68 -15.62 1.63
N LEU A 34 -20.77 -15.02 1.15
CA LEU A 34 -21.27 -13.72 1.60
C LEU A 34 -21.69 -13.71 3.09
N LYS A 35 -22.15 -14.85 3.64
CA LYS A 35 -22.59 -14.91 5.05
C LYS A 35 -21.41 -14.85 6.03
N THR A 36 -20.30 -15.50 5.72
CA THR A 36 -19.09 -15.46 6.56
C THR A 36 -18.39 -14.11 6.49
N GLN A 37 -18.43 -13.47 5.31
CA GLN A 37 -17.83 -12.13 5.09
C GLN A 37 -18.59 -11.03 5.86
N ALA A 38 -19.92 -11.12 5.95
CA ALA A 38 -20.74 -10.17 6.70
C ALA A 38 -20.44 -10.15 8.21
N THR A 39 -20.07 -11.29 8.82
CA THR A 39 -19.69 -11.36 10.24
C THR A 39 -18.25 -10.85 10.48
N ILE A 40 -17.35 -10.99 9.50
CA ILE A 40 -15.99 -10.47 9.59
C ILE A 40 -15.97 -8.93 9.47
N MET A 41 -16.92 -8.33 8.76
CA MET A 41 -17.02 -6.88 8.57
C MET A 41 -17.60 -6.09 9.76
N SER A 42 -18.16 -6.74 10.80
CA SER A 42 -18.70 -6.03 11.96
C SER A 42 -17.67 -5.75 13.06
N THR A 43 -16.62 -6.57 13.15
CA THR A 43 -15.63 -6.52 14.23
C THR A 43 -14.42 -5.71 13.78
N HIS A 44 -13.97 -4.76 14.59
CA HIS A 44 -12.82 -3.90 14.26
C HIS A 44 -11.53 -4.73 14.06
N TYR A 45 -10.65 -4.34 13.14
CA TYR A 45 -9.45 -5.15 12.77
C TYR A 45 -8.52 -5.45 13.96
N SER A 46 -8.50 -4.59 14.99
CA SER A 46 -7.67 -4.78 16.19
C SER A 46 -8.15 -5.89 17.12
N GLU A 47 -9.40 -6.32 16.98
CA GLU A 47 -10.01 -7.38 17.79
C GLU A 47 -9.96 -8.75 17.08
N ARG A 48 -9.50 -8.78 15.83
CA ARG A 48 -9.33 -9.99 15.03
C ARG A 48 -7.96 -10.61 15.28
N ASP A 49 -7.88 -11.93 15.26
CA ASP A 49 -6.61 -12.68 15.37
C ASP A 49 -5.86 -12.69 14.02
N ILE A 50 -5.40 -11.51 13.60
CA ILE A 50 -4.70 -11.29 12.32
C ILE A 50 -3.26 -10.78 12.50
N PHE A 51 -2.86 -10.49 13.74
CA PHE A 51 -1.52 -10.07 14.08
C PHE A 51 -0.75 -11.24 14.72
N PRO A 52 0.53 -11.44 14.39
CA PRO A 52 1.37 -10.52 13.64
C PRO A 52 1.11 -10.55 12.12
N LEU A 53 1.12 -9.38 11.49
CA LEU A 53 0.79 -9.22 10.07
C LEU A 53 2.03 -8.85 9.25
N SER A 54 2.38 -9.68 8.28
CA SER A 54 3.55 -9.50 7.43
C SER A 54 3.29 -8.55 6.26
N GLY A 55 4.36 -7.90 5.80
CA GLY A 55 4.36 -7.02 4.63
C GLY A 55 5.75 -6.81 4.07
N GLY A 56 5.84 -5.99 3.03
CA GLY A 56 7.09 -5.67 2.37
C GLY A 56 6.91 -4.93 1.05
N CYS A 57 8.03 -4.64 0.41
CA CYS A 57 8.03 -4.08 -0.94
C CYS A 57 7.67 -5.15 -1.99
N ALA A 58 7.30 -4.70 -3.20
CA ALA A 58 6.87 -5.59 -4.28
C ALA A 58 7.95 -6.59 -4.75
N CYS A 59 9.24 -6.23 -4.65
CA CYS A 59 10.33 -7.14 -5.03
C CYS A 59 10.78 -8.09 -3.90
N GLY A 60 10.20 -7.98 -2.70
CA GLY A 60 10.57 -8.81 -1.55
C GLY A 60 11.91 -8.46 -0.89
N LEU A 61 12.65 -7.46 -1.37
CA LEU A 61 13.90 -7.01 -0.75
C LEU A 61 13.71 -6.49 0.67
N ILE A 62 12.67 -5.68 0.91
CA ILE A 62 12.33 -5.16 2.23
C ILE A 62 11.12 -5.93 2.72
N ARG A 63 11.29 -6.65 3.84
CA ARG A 63 10.22 -7.39 4.51
C ARG A 63 10.13 -6.94 5.96
N TYR A 64 8.93 -6.89 6.48
CA TYR A 64 8.68 -6.52 7.86
C TYR A 64 7.41 -7.20 8.38
N ARG A 65 7.23 -7.13 9.71
CA ARG A 65 6.08 -7.67 10.42
C ARG A 65 5.55 -6.66 11.41
N LEU A 66 4.23 -6.45 11.41
CA LEU A 66 3.53 -5.66 12.41
C LEU A 66 3.10 -6.60 13.53
N ASN A 67 3.71 -6.47 14.70
CA ASN A 67 3.45 -7.34 15.86
C ASN A 67 2.23 -6.89 16.68
N LEU A 68 1.76 -5.66 16.48
CA LEU A 68 0.58 -5.11 17.16
C LEU A 68 -0.38 -4.47 16.14
N PRO A 69 -1.66 -4.34 16.49
CA PRO A 69 -2.60 -3.54 15.72
C PRO A 69 -2.13 -2.07 15.58
N PRO A 70 -2.31 -1.43 14.42
CA PRO A 70 -2.06 0.00 14.26
C PRO A 70 -2.85 0.83 15.26
N ILE A 71 -2.25 1.93 15.73
CA ILE A 71 -2.88 2.94 16.62
C ILE A 71 -4.12 3.51 15.95
N ILE A 72 -4.00 3.86 14.67
CA ILE A 72 -5.10 4.33 13.82
C ILE A 72 -4.75 4.11 12.36
N VAL A 73 -5.74 3.88 11.51
CA VAL A 73 -5.60 3.77 10.06
C VAL A 73 -6.28 4.96 9.39
N HIS A 74 -5.49 5.78 8.68
CA HIS A 74 -5.99 6.95 7.95
C HIS A 74 -6.16 6.64 6.47
N ALA A 75 -7.36 6.84 5.93
CA ALA A 75 -7.55 7.04 4.50
C ALA A 75 -7.29 8.52 4.17
N CYS A 76 -6.08 8.83 3.69
CA CYS A 76 -5.66 10.21 3.41
C CYS A 76 -5.83 10.57 1.94
N TYR A 77 -6.66 11.57 1.66
CA TYR A 77 -7.00 12.02 0.31
C TYR A 77 -6.20 13.24 -0.17
N CYS A 78 -5.22 13.73 0.59
CA CYS A 78 -4.45 14.90 0.16
C CYS A 78 -3.70 14.63 -1.16
N THR A 79 -3.51 15.68 -1.96
CA THR A 79 -2.84 15.57 -3.27
C THR A 79 -1.40 15.08 -3.15
N GLY A 80 -0.74 15.34 -2.01
CA GLY A 80 0.56 14.76 -1.68
C GLY A 80 0.52 13.23 -1.57
N CYS A 81 -0.46 12.68 -0.85
CA CYS A 81 -0.64 11.23 -0.74
C CYS A 81 -1.01 10.60 -2.09
N GLN A 82 -1.86 11.27 -2.88
CA GLN A 82 -2.21 10.84 -4.23
C GLN A 82 -0.95 10.76 -5.12
N ARG A 83 -0.13 11.82 -5.13
CA ARG A 83 1.09 11.88 -5.94
C ARG A 83 2.14 10.86 -5.49
N GLN A 84 2.32 10.68 -4.18
CA GLN A 84 3.30 9.72 -3.65
C GLN A 84 2.95 8.26 -3.97
N THR A 85 1.65 7.93 -3.96
CA THR A 85 1.19 6.55 -4.21
C THR A 85 0.79 6.29 -5.65
N SER A 86 0.65 7.35 -6.46
CA SER A 86 -0.03 7.30 -7.75
C SER A 86 -1.44 6.68 -7.66
N SER A 87 -2.08 6.82 -6.50
CA SER A 87 -3.43 6.33 -6.23
C SER A 87 -4.35 7.51 -5.85
N VAL A 88 -5.62 7.21 -5.69
CA VAL A 88 -6.66 8.17 -5.26
C VAL A 88 -6.56 8.57 -3.78
N LEU A 89 -5.85 7.78 -2.97
CA LEU A 89 -5.57 8.02 -1.56
C LEU A 89 -4.34 7.23 -1.11
N ALA A 90 -3.82 7.54 0.08
CA ALA A 90 -2.94 6.66 0.82
C ALA A 90 -3.66 6.10 2.05
N LEU A 91 -3.66 4.78 2.21
CA LEU A 91 -4.11 4.12 3.42
C LEU A 91 -2.91 3.92 4.34
N ASN A 92 -2.83 4.71 5.41
CA ASN A 92 -1.69 4.77 6.32
C ASN A 92 -2.05 4.15 7.67
N ALA A 93 -1.45 3.02 8.01
CA ALA A 93 -1.48 2.43 9.33
C ALA A 93 -0.42 3.10 10.21
N VAL A 94 -0.86 3.87 11.20
CA VAL A 94 0.01 4.54 12.17
C VAL A 94 0.40 3.56 13.25
N ILE A 95 1.68 3.30 13.41
CA ILE A 95 2.18 2.33 14.39
C ILE A 95 3.54 2.75 14.96
N GLU A 96 3.81 2.38 16.20
CA GLU A 96 5.09 2.61 16.85
C GLU A 96 6.21 1.72 16.27
N PRO A 97 7.45 2.22 16.19
CA PRO A 97 8.57 1.47 15.64
C PRO A 97 8.86 0.16 16.39
N SER A 98 8.61 0.13 17.71
CA SER A 98 8.81 -1.07 18.53
C SER A 98 7.86 -2.22 18.20
N ALA A 99 6.77 -1.94 17.48
CA ALA A 99 5.84 -2.96 16.99
C ALA A 99 6.16 -3.42 15.56
N ILE A 100 7.22 -2.89 14.94
CA ILE A 100 7.69 -3.31 13.62
C ILE A 100 8.97 -4.12 13.78
N GLU A 101 8.94 -5.34 13.25
CA GLU A 101 10.11 -6.20 13.17
C GLU A 101 10.56 -6.33 11.71
N MET A 102 11.83 -6.06 11.44
CA MET A 102 12.41 -6.26 10.11
C MET A 102 12.68 -7.75 9.89
N LEU A 103 12.21 -8.27 8.76
CA LEU A 103 12.38 -9.68 8.39
C LEU A 103 13.47 -9.80 7.31
N PRO A 104 14.06 -10.99 7.13
CA PRO A 104 14.94 -11.26 5.99
C PRO A 104 14.23 -11.03 4.65
N SER A 105 15.00 -10.63 3.63
CA SER A 105 14.51 -10.52 2.26
C SER A 105 13.89 -11.83 1.79
N ALA A 106 12.81 -11.73 1.01
CA ALA A 106 12.10 -12.86 0.43
C ALA A 106 12.13 -12.79 -1.10
N SER A 107 11.87 -13.93 -1.75
CA SER A 107 11.67 -13.94 -3.21
C SER A 107 10.42 -13.13 -3.60
N PRO A 108 10.41 -12.47 -4.77
CA PRO A 108 9.22 -11.80 -5.28
C PRO A 108 8.01 -12.74 -5.34
N THR A 109 6.84 -12.22 -5.02
CA THR A 109 5.56 -12.90 -5.15
C THR A 109 4.54 -11.97 -5.78
N VAL A 110 3.54 -12.53 -6.45
CA VAL A 110 2.31 -11.81 -6.74
C VAL A 110 1.48 -11.83 -5.45
N ALA A 111 1.09 -10.64 -4.97
CA ALA A 111 0.27 -10.49 -3.78
C ALA A 111 -1.06 -11.25 -3.92
N GLY A 112 -1.56 -11.78 -2.80
CA GLY A 112 -2.86 -12.45 -2.77
C GLY A 112 -4.03 -11.50 -2.97
N SER A 113 -5.23 -12.04 -2.82
CA SER A 113 -6.50 -11.29 -2.84
C SER A 113 -7.46 -11.87 -1.79
N PRO A 114 -8.57 -11.18 -1.47
CA PRO A 114 -9.57 -11.72 -0.54
C PRO A 114 -10.13 -13.10 -0.92
N VAL A 115 -10.16 -13.42 -2.23
CA VAL A 115 -10.65 -14.71 -2.75
C VAL A 115 -9.55 -15.75 -2.92
N SER A 116 -8.28 -15.34 -2.95
CA SER A 116 -7.10 -16.19 -3.04
C SER A 116 -5.97 -15.59 -2.20
N PRO A 117 -6.00 -15.78 -0.87
CA PRO A 117 -5.13 -15.04 0.06
C PRO A 117 -3.65 -15.37 -0.07
N GLU A 118 -3.33 -16.59 -0.52
CA GLU A 118 -1.95 -17.05 -0.61
C GLU A 118 -1.22 -16.34 -1.77
N PRO A 119 -0.04 -15.76 -1.52
CA PRO A 119 0.74 -15.13 -2.57
C PRO A 119 1.25 -16.17 -3.55
N VAL A 120 1.14 -15.88 -4.85
CA VAL A 120 1.61 -16.77 -5.90
C VAL A 120 3.11 -16.54 -6.11
N LYS A 121 3.91 -17.60 -5.96
CA LYS A 121 5.34 -17.55 -6.31
C LYS A 121 5.46 -17.23 -7.79
N ALA A 122 6.06 -16.09 -8.11
CA ALA A 122 6.21 -15.62 -9.47
C ALA A 122 7.65 -15.13 -9.70
N GLY A 123 8.21 -15.48 -10.85
CA GLY A 123 9.50 -14.98 -11.30
C GLY A 123 9.34 -13.84 -12.30
N VAL A 124 10.43 -13.11 -12.51
CA VAL A 124 10.54 -12.17 -13.64
C VAL A 124 11.07 -12.93 -14.84
N ALA A 125 10.35 -12.92 -15.96
CA ALA A 125 10.85 -13.50 -17.21
C ALA A 125 12.01 -12.63 -17.73
N PRO A 126 13.26 -13.14 -17.80
CA PRO A 126 14.41 -12.30 -18.14
C PRO A 126 14.27 -11.68 -19.53
N ALA A 127 13.75 -12.45 -20.49
CA ALA A 127 13.49 -11.97 -21.85
C ALA A 127 12.56 -10.75 -21.87
N PHE A 128 11.52 -10.73 -21.03
CA PHE A 128 10.61 -9.59 -20.93
C PHE A 128 11.34 -8.35 -20.42
N ALA A 129 12.12 -8.49 -19.35
CA ALA A 129 12.94 -7.39 -18.82
C ALA A 129 13.90 -6.83 -19.89
N ARG A 130 14.51 -7.67 -20.74
CA ARG A 130 15.34 -7.21 -21.86
C ARG A 130 14.57 -6.41 -22.88
N ILE A 131 13.44 -6.96 -23.33
CA ILE A 131 12.60 -6.35 -24.36
C ILE A 131 12.10 -4.97 -23.89
N THR A 132 11.85 -4.81 -22.58
CA THR A 132 11.42 -3.53 -21.99
C THR A 132 12.57 -2.66 -21.50
N ALA A 133 13.84 -3.01 -21.78
CA ALA A 133 15.03 -2.32 -21.30
C ALA A 133 15.04 -2.08 -19.77
N ALA A 134 14.43 -3.01 -19.03
CA ALA A 134 14.30 -3.01 -17.58
C ALA A 134 15.17 -4.11 -16.94
N GLU A 135 16.22 -4.57 -17.64
CA GLU A 135 17.22 -5.45 -17.04
C GLU A 135 17.85 -4.75 -15.84
N ASP A 136 17.61 -5.32 -14.66
CA ASP A 136 18.16 -4.82 -13.42
C ASP A 136 19.63 -5.26 -13.30
N PRO A 137 20.61 -4.34 -13.30
CA PRO A 137 22.00 -4.68 -13.00
C PRO A 137 22.19 -5.20 -11.55
N MET A 138 21.17 -5.09 -10.68
CA MET A 138 21.20 -5.44 -9.26
C MET A 138 20.78 -6.89 -8.95
N ARG A 139 20.89 -7.83 -9.90
CA ARG A 139 20.77 -9.27 -9.59
C ARG A 139 21.89 -9.77 -8.67
N GLU A 140 22.94 -8.97 -8.46
CA GLU A 140 23.96 -9.25 -7.45
C GLU A 140 23.42 -8.99 -6.02
N PRO A 141 23.60 -9.93 -5.08
CA PRO A 141 23.15 -9.76 -3.69
C PRO A 141 23.79 -8.53 -3.04
N ARG A 142 22.98 -7.55 -2.65
CA ARG A 142 23.41 -6.47 -1.74
C ARG A 142 23.27 -6.95 -0.29
N PRO A 143 24.34 -6.97 0.51
CA PRO A 143 24.25 -7.35 1.90
C PRO A 143 23.55 -6.23 2.67
N ALA A 144 22.46 -6.59 3.34
CA ALA A 144 21.50 -5.70 4.02
C ALA A 144 20.58 -4.89 3.10
N ALA A 145 19.28 -5.07 3.32
CA ALA A 145 18.22 -4.40 2.60
C ALA A 145 17.97 -3.02 3.22
N ASP A 146 18.81 -2.04 2.88
CA ASP A 146 18.63 -0.68 3.38
C ASP A 146 17.53 0.04 2.59
N THR A 147 16.63 0.70 3.32
CA THR A 147 15.61 1.57 2.72
C THR A 147 16.21 2.91 2.32
N VAL A 148 15.62 3.57 1.32
CA VAL A 148 15.96 4.95 0.95
C VAL A 148 14.89 5.89 1.50
N ALA A 149 15.34 6.92 2.21
CA ALA A 149 14.48 7.95 2.80
C ALA A 149 14.71 9.29 2.10
N VAL A 150 13.63 9.95 1.65
CA VAL A 150 13.68 11.26 1.01
C VAL A 150 12.71 12.20 1.73
N CYS A 151 13.22 13.36 2.16
CA CYS A 151 12.39 14.42 2.69
C CYS A 151 11.73 15.18 1.53
N LEU A 152 10.40 15.17 1.50
CA LEU A 152 9.58 15.85 0.51
C LEU A 152 8.82 17.02 1.15
N PRO A 153 8.48 18.06 0.38
CA PRO A 153 7.59 19.11 0.85
C PRO A 153 6.23 18.56 1.33
N SER A 154 5.60 19.28 2.25
CA SER A 154 4.26 19.02 2.75
C SER A 154 3.51 20.35 2.96
N GLU A 155 2.17 20.33 2.98
CA GLU A 155 1.35 21.53 3.16
C GLU A 155 1.60 22.24 4.51
N SER A 156 2.13 21.53 5.51
CA SER A 156 2.49 22.13 6.80
C SER A 156 3.74 23.02 6.74
N GLY A 157 4.48 23.00 5.62
CA GLY A 157 5.75 23.69 5.45
C GLY A 157 6.96 23.01 6.11
N LEU A 158 6.74 21.95 6.88
CA LEU A 158 7.82 21.21 7.59
C LEU A 158 8.45 20.11 6.74
N GLY A 159 7.72 19.62 5.74
CA GLY A 159 8.09 18.44 5.00
C GLY A 159 7.58 17.14 5.64
N GLN A 160 7.96 16.04 5.01
CA GLN A 160 7.64 14.66 5.39
C GLN A 160 8.70 13.75 4.79
N THR A 161 9.15 12.74 5.52
CA THR A 161 10.17 11.81 5.02
C THR A 161 9.51 10.54 4.52
N VAL A 162 9.55 10.31 3.21
CA VAL A 162 9.02 9.10 2.58
C VAL A 162 10.12 8.06 2.50
N VAL A 163 9.81 6.85 2.97
CA VAL A 163 10.74 5.71 2.98
C VAL A 163 10.30 4.70 1.94
N THR A 164 11.23 4.33 1.05
CA THR A 164 10.97 3.49 -0.14
C THR A 164 11.99 2.35 -0.24
N CYS A 165 11.63 1.31 -0.98
CA CYS A 165 12.58 0.31 -1.42
C CYS A 165 13.53 0.89 -2.49
N PRO A 166 14.86 0.72 -2.38
CA PRO A 166 15.81 1.20 -3.40
C PRO A 166 15.67 0.49 -4.76
N THR A 167 15.06 -0.70 -4.79
CA THR A 167 14.99 -1.55 -5.99
C THR A 167 13.68 -1.36 -6.74
N CYS A 168 12.54 -1.54 -6.08
CA CYS A 168 11.23 -1.43 -6.74
C CYS A 168 10.50 -0.12 -6.43
N HIS A 169 11.12 0.78 -5.65
CA HIS A 169 10.58 2.10 -5.29
C HIS A 169 9.23 2.11 -4.57
N THR A 170 8.72 0.94 -4.17
CA THR A 170 7.52 0.85 -3.33
C THR A 170 7.70 1.70 -2.07
N GLY A 171 6.79 2.64 -1.84
CA GLY A 171 6.71 3.42 -0.60
C GLY A 171 6.21 2.55 0.54
N LEU A 172 7.02 2.41 1.59
CA LEU A 172 6.77 1.50 2.70
C LEU A 172 6.11 2.22 3.86
N TRP A 173 6.68 3.34 4.29
CA TRP A 173 6.11 4.19 5.32
C TRP A 173 6.55 5.64 5.16
N THR A 174 5.99 6.51 5.98
CA THR A 174 6.34 7.94 6.02
C THR A 174 6.51 8.39 7.46
N HIS A 175 7.48 9.27 7.68
CA HIS A 175 7.63 10.02 8.93
C HIS A 175 7.05 11.41 8.70
N TYR A 176 5.97 11.71 9.41
CA TYR A 176 5.34 13.03 9.37
C TYR A 176 5.85 13.91 10.51
N ALA A 177 5.65 15.21 10.37
CA ALA A 177 6.16 16.20 11.31
C ALA A 177 5.54 16.12 12.72
N ASP A 178 4.41 15.42 12.89
CA ASP A 178 3.75 15.29 14.18
C ASP A 178 4.54 14.41 15.16
N ALA A 179 5.21 13.38 14.66
CA ALA A 179 5.91 12.40 15.49
C ALA A 179 7.29 11.95 14.95
N GLY A 180 7.67 12.36 13.73
CA GLY A 180 8.94 12.00 13.12
C GLY A 180 9.16 10.48 13.09
N ARG A 181 10.30 10.03 13.59
CA ARG A 181 10.64 8.59 13.68
C ARG A 181 9.97 7.87 14.85
N ASN A 182 9.18 8.56 15.68
CA ASN A 182 8.43 7.93 16.77
C ASN A 182 7.15 7.24 16.28
N LEU A 183 6.67 7.56 15.07
CA LEU A 183 5.55 6.89 14.43
C LEU A 183 5.89 6.56 12.98
N TYR A 184 5.46 5.38 12.55
CA TYR A 184 5.59 4.92 11.18
C TYR A 184 4.18 4.92 10.59
N TYR A 185 4.01 5.66 9.51
CA TYR A 185 2.78 5.66 8.72
C TYR A 185 2.93 4.62 7.62
N VAL A 186 2.75 3.36 7.98
CA VAL A 186 2.94 2.20 7.10
C VAL A 186 1.87 2.19 6.04
N ARG A 187 2.25 2.02 4.76
CA ARG A 187 1.31 1.91 3.65
C ARG A 187 0.63 0.55 3.73
N VAL A 188 -0.66 0.53 4.05
CA VAL A 188 -1.45 -0.70 4.22
C VAL A 188 -1.35 -1.59 2.97
N GLY A 189 -1.32 -1.00 1.78
CA GLY A 189 -1.16 -1.74 0.52
C GLY A 189 0.16 -2.50 0.35
N THR A 190 1.12 -2.34 1.27
CA THR A 190 2.37 -3.12 1.30
C THR A 190 2.31 -4.31 2.26
N LEU A 191 1.20 -4.52 2.95
CA LEU A 191 0.95 -5.74 3.73
C LEU A 191 0.63 -6.90 2.79
N ASP A 192 0.89 -8.14 3.21
CA ASP A 192 0.59 -9.33 2.40
C ASP A 192 -0.93 -9.57 2.28
N GLN A 193 -1.70 -9.15 3.28
CA GLN A 193 -3.16 -9.23 3.31
C GLN A 193 -3.78 -7.86 3.64
N PRO A 194 -3.67 -6.87 2.74
CA PRO A 194 -4.10 -5.50 3.01
C PRO A 194 -5.61 -5.37 3.26
N TRP A 195 -6.42 -6.30 2.72
CA TRP A 195 -7.88 -6.34 2.91
C TRP A 195 -8.32 -6.67 4.35
N GLN A 196 -7.41 -7.09 5.23
CA GLN A 196 -7.70 -7.29 6.65
C GLN A 196 -7.79 -5.97 7.41
N ILE A 197 -7.28 -4.87 6.84
CA ILE A 197 -7.16 -3.57 7.48
C ILE A 197 -8.07 -2.55 6.77
N GLU A 198 -9.06 -2.07 7.52
CA GLU A 198 -9.99 -1.02 7.11
C GLU A 198 -9.58 0.35 7.68
N PRO A 199 -9.99 1.48 7.07
CA PRO A 199 -9.75 2.79 7.66
C PRO A 199 -10.57 3.01 8.92
N ASP A 200 -10.00 3.75 9.86
CA ASP A 200 -10.72 4.29 11.02
C ASP A 200 -11.34 5.66 10.71
N VAL A 201 -10.71 6.41 9.80
CA VAL A 201 -11.09 7.78 9.46
C VAL A 201 -10.60 8.19 8.08
N HIS A 202 -11.37 9.05 7.43
CA HIS A 202 -11.04 9.71 6.18
C HIS A 202 -10.60 11.14 6.48
N ILE A 203 -9.40 11.52 6.03
CA ILE A 203 -8.83 12.85 6.25
C ILE A 203 -8.47 13.52 4.93
N TYR A 204 -8.48 14.85 4.92
CA TYR A 204 -8.25 15.67 3.73
C TYR A 204 -9.24 15.39 2.59
N THR A 205 -10.50 15.07 2.93
CA THR A 205 -11.53 14.69 1.95
C THR A 205 -11.88 15.81 0.96
N ARG A 206 -11.49 17.07 1.24
CA ARG A 206 -11.58 18.20 0.29
C ARG A 206 -10.92 17.91 -1.06
N SER A 207 -9.90 17.05 -1.06
CA SER A 207 -9.11 16.68 -2.25
C SER A 207 -9.53 15.32 -2.84
N ARG A 208 -10.58 14.69 -2.29
CA ARG A 208 -11.08 13.39 -2.77
C ARG A 208 -11.61 13.52 -4.19
N GLN A 209 -11.28 12.55 -5.03
CA GLN A 209 -11.81 12.45 -6.39
C GLN A 209 -13.34 12.37 -6.36
N ALA A 210 -14.03 13.21 -7.13
CA ALA A 210 -15.48 13.40 -7.01
C ALA A 210 -16.30 12.12 -7.26
N TRP A 211 -15.79 11.19 -8.08
CA TRP A 211 -16.43 9.91 -8.38
C TRP A 211 -16.22 8.85 -7.29
N MET A 212 -15.32 9.08 -6.33
CA MET A 212 -15.02 8.15 -5.26
C MET A 212 -15.80 8.51 -3.99
N ALA A 213 -16.73 7.64 -3.61
CA ALA A 213 -17.39 7.68 -2.30
C ALA A 213 -16.81 6.60 -1.38
N ALA A 214 -16.55 6.94 -0.11
CA ALA A 214 -16.06 5.99 0.89
C ALA A 214 -17.16 5.03 1.36
N ASN A 215 -18.35 5.57 1.68
CA ASN A 215 -19.58 4.83 2.02
C ASN A 215 -19.42 3.71 3.06
N ASP A 216 -18.44 3.80 3.95
CA ASP A 216 -18.11 2.82 4.98
C ASP A 216 -18.59 3.22 6.39
N GLY A 217 -19.28 4.37 6.50
CA GLY A 217 -19.78 4.91 7.77
C GLY A 217 -18.70 5.45 8.69
N LYS A 218 -17.44 5.54 8.23
CA LYS A 218 -16.32 6.03 9.05
C LYS A 218 -16.31 7.57 9.08
N PRO A 219 -15.86 8.17 10.20
CA PRO A 219 -15.70 9.62 10.31
C PRO A 219 -14.89 10.20 9.13
N SER A 220 -15.31 11.36 8.64
CA SER A 220 -14.71 12.01 7.47
C SER A 220 -14.47 13.49 7.75
N PHE A 221 -13.27 13.97 7.45
CA PHE A 221 -12.85 15.36 7.68
C PHE A 221 -12.23 15.96 6.41
N GLU A 222 -12.62 17.18 6.08
CA GLU A 222 -12.04 17.93 4.94
C GLU A 222 -10.56 18.26 5.12
N GLU A 223 -10.08 18.21 6.35
CA GLU A 223 -8.69 18.43 6.76
C GLU A 223 -8.22 17.30 7.69
N TYR A 224 -7.24 17.57 8.54
CA TYR A 224 -6.93 16.72 9.68
C TYR A 224 -7.98 16.90 10.78
N TYR A 225 -8.29 15.82 11.51
CA TYR A 225 -9.25 15.89 12.61
C TYR A 225 -8.66 16.66 13.82
N PRO A 226 -9.50 17.38 14.59
CA PRO A 226 -9.02 18.32 15.61
C PRO A 226 -8.47 17.65 16.88
N ASP A 227 -9.02 16.50 17.28
CA ASP A 227 -8.58 15.76 18.46
C ASP A 227 -8.50 14.25 18.19
N ARG A 228 -7.34 13.65 18.50
CA ARG A 228 -7.10 12.20 18.40
C ARG A 228 -7.97 11.41 19.38
N ARG A 229 -8.32 11.97 20.53
CA ARG A 229 -9.14 11.29 21.56
C ARG A 229 -10.55 10.95 21.08
N LEU A 230 -11.02 11.60 20.01
CA LEU A 230 -12.31 11.32 19.40
C LEU A 230 -12.32 10.03 18.57
N LEU A 231 -11.14 9.55 18.16
CA LEU A 231 -11.01 8.44 17.21
C LEU A 231 -10.16 7.28 17.75
N LEU A 232 -9.21 7.55 18.64
CA LEU A 232 -8.34 6.52 19.18
C LEU A 232 -9.08 5.62 20.18
N ARG A 233 -8.90 4.31 19.99
CA ARG A 233 -9.27 3.29 20.97
C ARG A 233 -8.49 3.48 22.28
N GLU A 234 -9.00 2.97 23.39
CA GLU A 234 -8.37 3.14 24.71
C GLU A 234 -6.94 2.58 24.77
N ASP A 235 -6.69 1.42 24.16
CA ASP A 235 -5.35 0.82 24.09
C ASP A 235 -4.40 1.67 23.23
N ALA A 236 -4.89 2.16 22.10
CA ALA A 236 -4.16 2.99 21.15
C ALA A 236 -3.81 4.36 21.74
N LEU A 237 -4.71 4.95 22.52
CA LEU A 237 -4.48 6.21 23.22
C LEU A 237 -3.35 6.07 24.25
N LYS A 238 -3.37 5.01 25.07
CA LYS A 238 -2.29 4.73 26.04
C LYS A 238 -0.93 4.59 25.35
N ARG A 239 -0.88 3.86 24.23
CA ARG A 239 0.32 3.69 23.40
C ARG A 239 0.80 5.02 22.82
N PHE A 240 -0.11 5.82 22.28
CA PHE A 240 0.19 7.15 21.73
C PHE A 240 0.72 8.11 22.80
N GLU A 241 0.09 8.15 23.98
CA GLU A 241 0.50 8.99 25.10
C GLU A 241 1.88 8.60 25.64
N ALA A 242 2.21 7.30 25.65
CA ALA A 242 3.53 6.81 26.03
C ALA A 242 4.64 7.31 25.09
N MET A 243 4.32 7.69 23.85
CA MET A 243 5.27 8.28 22.90
C MET A 243 5.35 9.80 22.97
N SER A 244 4.45 10.45 23.71
CA SER A 244 4.40 11.91 23.82
C SER A 244 5.71 12.56 24.31
N PRO A 245 6.53 11.96 25.21
CA PRO A 245 7.80 12.55 25.61
C PRO A 245 8.79 12.66 24.44
N LYS A 246 8.93 11.59 23.64
CA LYS A 246 9.83 11.58 22.47
C LYS A 246 9.39 12.56 21.39
N ALA A 247 8.08 12.71 21.20
CA ALA A 247 7.55 13.72 20.30
C ALA A 247 7.87 15.15 20.79
N LYS A 248 7.77 15.41 22.11
CA LYS A 248 8.14 16.70 22.70
C LYS A 248 9.63 17.00 22.54
N GLU A 249 10.50 16.01 22.74
CA GLU A 249 11.95 16.14 22.52
C GLU A 249 12.27 16.53 21.07
N MET A 250 11.68 15.83 20.10
CA MET A 250 11.81 16.18 18.68
C MET A 250 11.37 17.62 18.39
N TRP A 251 10.23 18.04 18.95
CA TRP A 251 9.75 19.42 18.77
C TRP A 251 10.61 20.46 19.47
N ALA A 252 11.25 20.12 20.60
CA ALA A 252 12.21 21.00 21.27
C ALA A 252 13.45 21.25 20.40
N GLU A 253 13.89 20.25 19.63
CA GLU A 253 14.98 20.38 18.66
C GLU A 253 14.55 21.15 17.39
N LEU A 254 13.33 20.87 16.90
CA LEU A 254 12.85 21.42 15.63
C LEU A 254 12.45 22.90 15.72
N LYS A 255 11.88 23.35 16.84
CA LYS A 255 11.39 24.73 17.04
C LYS A 255 12.47 25.81 16.77
N PRO A 256 13.69 25.72 17.36
CA PRO A 256 14.77 26.65 17.06
C PRO A 256 15.13 26.70 15.58
N ALA A 257 15.21 25.54 14.91
CA ALA A 257 15.56 25.44 13.51
C ALA A 257 14.51 26.09 12.57
N LEU A 258 13.26 26.15 13.02
CA LEU A 258 12.16 26.81 12.30
C LEU A 258 12.03 28.31 12.60
N GLY A 259 12.86 28.87 13.49
CA GLY A 259 12.71 30.23 13.99
C GLY A 259 11.39 30.46 14.74
N ARG A 260 10.79 29.40 15.29
CA ARG A 260 9.55 29.45 16.08
C ARG A 260 9.92 29.35 17.57
N ASN A 261 9.80 30.46 18.31
CA ASN A 261 9.96 30.48 19.76
C ASN A 261 8.84 29.71 20.47
#